data_AF-A0A965AGB1-F1
#
_entry.id   AF-A0A965AGB1-F1
#
_cell.length_a   1.000
_cell.length_b   1.000
_cell.length_c   1.000
_cell.angle_alpha   90.00
_cell.angle_beta   90.00
_cell.angle_gamma   90.00
#
_symmetry.space_group_name_H-M   'P 1'
#
loop_
_entity.id
_entity.type
_entity.pdbx_description
1 polymer ?
#
loop_
_entity_poly.entity_id
_entity_poly.type
_entity_poly.pdbx_seq_one_letter_code
_entity_poly.pdbx_strand_id
1 'polypeptide(L)'
;MDIQNYIARAQLSLSSETASDNPDLHRAEVPEACDHFKCTLRGRTHAMDFHFSCPVGEGPPRIEDTVRYLGAVAAEYEECDDVLEWADEYGFDPGHLDTRNAFDALARLTRDLWRLVGDPMYDELHQGIAIEQAVDMAWGGFEISRN
;
A
#
# COMPACT_ATOMS: atom_id res chain seq x y z
N MET A 1 7.41 -11.89 6.84
CA MET A 1 6.83 -11.81 8.21
C MET A 1 5.69 -12.81 8.35
N ASP A 2 5.31 -13.28 9.56
CA ASP A 2 4.06 -14.03 9.74
C ASP A 2 2.87 -13.06 9.82
N ILE A 3 2.27 -12.79 8.65
CA ILE A 3 1.17 -11.82 8.49
C ILE A 3 -0.06 -12.17 9.34
N GLN A 4 -0.34 -13.46 9.55
CA GLN A 4 -1.52 -13.90 10.30
C GLN A 4 -1.36 -13.60 11.77
N ASN A 5 -0.19 -13.92 12.32
CA ASN A 5 0.14 -13.59 13.70
C ASN A 5 0.17 -12.07 13.92
N TYR A 6 0.69 -11.31 12.96
CA TYR A 6 0.68 -9.84 12.99
C TYR A 6 -0.75 -9.30 13.08
N ILE A 7 -1.63 -9.70 12.16
CA ILE A 7 -3.05 -9.30 12.13
C ILE A 7 -3.76 -9.62 13.44
N ALA A 8 -3.54 -10.83 13.97
CA ALA A 8 -4.16 -11.27 15.22
C ALA A 8 -3.68 -10.43 16.43
N ARG A 9 -2.37 -10.16 16.52
CA ARG A 9 -1.79 -9.33 17.60
C ARG A 9 -2.24 -7.88 17.53
N ALA A 10 -2.30 -7.30 16.33
CA ALA A 10 -2.78 -5.94 16.09
C ALA A 10 -4.31 -5.82 16.18
N GLN A 11 -5.02 -6.95 16.26
CA GLN A 11 -6.48 -7.03 16.31
C GLN A 11 -7.13 -6.33 15.11
N LEU A 12 -6.57 -6.58 13.92
CA LEU A 12 -7.04 -5.94 12.70
C LEU A 12 -8.28 -6.64 12.15
N SER A 13 -9.19 -5.85 11.61
CA SER A 13 -10.35 -6.32 10.86
C SER A 13 -10.58 -5.43 9.64
N LEU A 14 -11.01 -6.04 8.55
CA LEU A 14 -11.23 -5.37 7.27
C LEU A 14 -12.71 -5.43 6.90
N SER A 15 -13.23 -4.32 6.41
CA SER A 15 -14.48 -4.27 5.65
C SER A 15 -14.25 -3.57 4.32
N SER A 16 -14.91 -4.03 3.27
CA SER A 16 -14.77 -3.47 1.92
C SER A 16 -16.14 -3.30 1.27
N GLU A 17 -16.29 -2.21 0.54
CA GLU A 17 -17.45 -1.92 -0.31
C GLU A 17 -16.97 -1.53 -1.72
N THR A 18 -17.77 -1.81 -2.74
CA THR A 18 -17.45 -1.43 -4.12
C THR A 18 -17.38 0.09 -4.24
N ALA A 19 -16.38 0.59 -4.96
CA ALA A 19 -16.19 2.00 -5.27
C ALA A 19 -16.23 2.23 -6.79
N SER A 20 -16.49 3.47 -7.21
CA SER A 20 -16.47 3.87 -8.61
C SER A 20 -15.07 4.08 -9.17
N ASP A 21 -14.11 4.40 -8.30
CA ASP A 21 -12.78 4.90 -8.63
C ASP A 21 -11.80 4.65 -7.48
N ASN A 22 -10.51 4.85 -7.76
CA ASN A 22 -9.44 4.86 -6.78
C ASN A 22 -8.73 6.24 -6.81
N PRO A 23 -9.11 7.19 -5.96
CA PRO A 23 -8.50 8.52 -5.90
C PRO A 23 -7.11 8.53 -5.24
N ASP A 24 -6.67 7.40 -4.67
CA ASP A 24 -5.38 7.29 -4.00
C ASP A 24 -4.22 6.98 -4.97
N LEU A 25 -4.54 6.59 -6.21
CA LEU A 25 -3.56 6.30 -7.26
C LEU A 25 -3.40 7.46 -8.24
N HIS A 26 -2.21 7.56 -8.81
CA HIS A 26 -2.01 8.39 -9.98
C HIS A 26 -2.85 7.83 -11.14
N ARG A 27 -3.52 8.71 -11.91
CA ARG A 27 -4.43 8.25 -12.98
C ARG A 27 -3.77 7.40 -14.05
N ALA A 28 -2.48 7.61 -14.32
CA ALA A 28 -1.73 6.82 -15.28
C ALA A 28 -1.48 5.38 -14.79
N GLU A 29 -1.62 5.13 -13.49
CA GLU A 29 -1.36 3.82 -12.87
C GLU A 29 -2.65 3.03 -12.61
N VAL A 30 -3.82 3.65 -12.76
CA VAL A 30 -5.09 2.95 -12.64
C VAL A 30 -5.25 2.01 -13.84
N PRO A 31 -5.29 0.67 -13.64
CA PRO A 31 -5.45 -0.26 -14.74
C PRO A 31 -6.77 -0.05 -15.48
N GLU A 32 -6.79 -0.16 -16.82
CA GLU A 32 -8.00 0.05 -17.63
C GLU A 32 -9.15 -0.91 -17.27
N ALA A 33 -8.83 -2.10 -16.77
CA ALA A 33 -9.79 -3.10 -16.33
C ALA A 33 -9.47 -3.52 -14.88
N CYS A 34 -10.07 -2.81 -13.92
CA CYS A 34 -10.02 -3.17 -12.52
C CYS A 34 -11.35 -2.87 -11.82
N ASP A 35 -11.60 -3.59 -10.72
CA ASP A 35 -12.67 -3.28 -9.78
C ASP A 35 -12.07 -2.47 -8.62
N HIS A 36 -12.75 -1.39 -8.23
CA HIS A 36 -12.33 -0.56 -7.11
C HIS A 36 -13.12 -0.88 -5.85
N PHE A 37 -12.43 -0.83 -4.71
CA PHE A 37 -13.02 -1.03 -3.40
C PHE A 37 -12.60 0.08 -2.46
N LYS A 38 -13.58 0.68 -1.79
CA LYS A 38 -13.32 1.48 -0.60
C LYS A 38 -13.23 0.52 0.58
N CYS A 39 -12.10 0.54 1.25
CA CYS A 39 -11.78 -0.35 2.34
C CYS A 39 -11.65 0.44 3.64
N THR A 40 -12.12 -0.15 4.74
CA THR A 40 -11.88 0.35 6.09
C THR A 40 -11.16 -0.71 6.88
N LEU A 41 -9.93 -0.41 7.28
CA LEU A 41 -9.14 -1.25 8.19
C LEU A 41 -9.30 -0.70 9.61
N ARG A 42 -9.76 -1.55 10.53
CA ARG A 42 -9.94 -1.19 11.95
C ARG A 42 -8.97 -1.97 12.82
N GLY A 43 -8.32 -1.26 13.73
CA GLY A 43 -7.57 -1.82 14.84
C GLY A 43 -8.34 -1.65 16.15
N ARG A 44 -7.62 -1.79 17.27
CA ARG A 44 -8.23 -1.69 18.61
C ARG A 44 -8.80 -0.30 18.92
N THR A 45 -8.13 0.77 18.50
CA THR A 45 -8.43 2.15 18.92
C THR A 45 -8.71 3.10 17.76
N HIS A 46 -8.25 2.77 16.56
CA HIS A 46 -8.39 3.62 15.37
C HIS A 46 -8.93 2.82 14.18
N ALA A 47 -9.33 3.55 13.16
CA ALA A 47 -9.71 3.02 11.86
C ALA A 47 -9.11 3.94 10.78
N MET A 48 -8.81 3.37 9.62
CA MET A 48 -8.40 4.12 8.44
C MET A 48 -9.21 3.67 7.23
N ASP A 49 -9.46 4.62 6.32
CA ASP A 49 -10.08 4.37 5.03
C ASP A 49 -9.04 4.52 3.92
N PHE A 50 -9.11 3.65 2.91
CA PHE A 50 -8.24 3.66 1.75
C PHE A 50 -8.94 2.99 0.56
N HIS A 51 -8.45 3.22 -0.65
CA HIS A 51 -8.95 2.54 -1.85
C HIS A 51 -7.98 1.45 -2.30
N PHE A 52 -8.56 0.37 -2.83
CA PHE A 52 -7.82 -0.76 -3.36
C PHE A 52 -8.40 -1.11 -4.73
N SER A 53 -7.54 -1.30 -5.72
CA SER A 53 -7.92 -1.73 -7.06
C SER A 53 -7.52 -3.19 -7.25
N CYS A 54 -8.48 -4.05 -7.61
CA CYS A 54 -8.24 -5.46 -7.88
C CYS A 54 -8.47 -5.76 -9.38
N PRO A 55 -7.84 -6.81 -9.93
CA PRO A 55 -8.23 -7.33 -11.23
C PRO A 55 -9.73 -7.66 -11.28
N VAL A 56 -10.35 -7.45 -12.45
CA VAL A 56 -11.80 -7.63 -12.61
C VAL A 56 -12.23 -9.04 -12.23
N GLY A 57 -13.24 -9.14 -11.36
CA GLY A 57 -13.86 -10.40 -10.98
C GLY A 57 -13.15 -11.19 -9.87
N GLU A 58 -12.05 -10.68 -9.32
CA GLU A 58 -11.40 -11.32 -8.14
C GLU A 58 -12.12 -11.02 -6.82
N GLY A 59 -12.92 -9.95 -6.79
CA GLY A 59 -13.66 -9.52 -5.60
C GLY A 59 -12.83 -8.62 -4.67
N PRO A 60 -13.36 -8.32 -3.46
CA PRO A 60 -12.70 -7.41 -2.53
C PRO A 60 -11.36 -7.98 -2.03
N PRO A 61 -10.39 -7.11 -1.69
CA PRO A 61 -9.09 -7.56 -1.20
C PRO A 61 -9.22 -8.30 0.13
N ARG A 62 -8.31 -9.24 0.39
CA ARG A 62 -8.20 -9.87 1.70
C ARG A 62 -7.41 -8.99 2.65
N ILE A 63 -7.55 -9.24 3.95
CA ILE A 63 -6.88 -8.44 4.99
C ILE A 63 -5.37 -8.59 4.93
N GLU A 64 -4.86 -9.76 4.53
CA GLU A 64 -3.43 -10.00 4.37
C GLU A 64 -2.84 -9.17 3.25
N ASP A 65 -3.54 -9.12 2.11
CA ASP A 65 -3.13 -8.36 0.93
C ASP A 65 -3.18 -6.86 1.22
N THR A 66 -4.21 -6.42 1.95
CA THR A 66 -4.35 -5.05 2.43
C THR A 66 -3.19 -4.63 3.33
N VAL A 67 -2.84 -5.45 4.34
CA VAL A 67 -1.77 -5.09 5.29
C VAL A 67 -0.42 -5.05 4.59
N ARG A 68 -0.17 -5.96 3.63
CA ARG A 68 1.04 -5.91 2.80
C ARG A 68 1.10 -4.67 1.93
N TYR A 69 0.00 -4.37 1.25
CA TYR A 69 -0.11 -3.17 0.41
C TYR A 69 0.15 -1.90 1.22
N LEU A 70 -0.48 -1.74 2.38
CA LEU A 70 -0.28 -0.57 3.22
C LEU A 70 1.16 -0.47 3.76
N GLY A 71 1.79 -1.61 4.05
CA GLY A 71 3.21 -1.65 4.41
C GLY A 71 4.14 -1.27 3.25
N ALA A 72 3.82 -1.67 2.02
CA ALA A 72 4.56 -1.26 0.83
C ALA A 72 4.40 0.24 0.53
N VAL A 73 3.19 0.78 0.65
CA VAL A 73 2.91 2.22 0.55
C VAL A 73 3.70 3.02 1.59
N ALA A 74 3.79 2.51 2.82
CA ALA A 74 4.57 3.14 3.86
C ALA A 74 6.07 3.16 3.54
N ALA A 75 6.62 2.03 3.08
CA ALA A 75 8.01 1.94 2.67
C ALA A 75 8.32 2.90 1.51
N GLU A 76 7.48 2.92 0.46
CA GLU A 76 7.62 3.81 -0.70
C GLU A 76 7.64 5.29 -0.29
N TYR A 77 6.73 5.69 0.59
CA TYR A 77 6.69 7.07 1.09
C TYR A 77 7.92 7.44 1.94
N GLU A 78 8.44 6.50 2.73
CA GLU A 78 9.58 6.73 3.62
C GLU A 78 10.93 6.67 2.89
N GLU A 79 11.01 6.02 1.74
CA GLU A 79 12.21 5.94 0.91
C GLU A 79 12.46 7.22 0.09
N CYS A 80 11.42 8.01 -0.18
CA CYS A 80 11.52 9.27 -0.92
C CYS A 80 11.65 10.49 0.02
N ASP A 81 12.57 11.42 -0.27
CA ASP A 81 12.71 12.67 0.49
C ASP A 81 11.53 13.63 0.25
N ASP A 82 11.08 13.74 -1.00
CA ASP A 82 9.95 14.59 -1.39
C ASP A 82 9.25 14.13 -2.69
N VAL A 83 8.20 14.87 -3.07
CA VAL A 83 7.40 14.59 -4.28
C VAL A 83 8.20 14.71 -5.58
N LEU A 84 9.32 15.44 -5.60
CA LEU A 84 10.15 15.57 -6.81
C LEU A 84 10.92 14.28 -7.07
N GLU A 85 11.50 13.71 -6.02
CA GLU A 85 12.19 12.41 -6.10
C GLU A 85 11.21 11.30 -6.48
N TRP A 86 10.08 11.21 -5.77
CA TRP A 86 9.05 10.22 -6.07
C TRP A 86 8.49 10.36 -7.50
N ALA A 87 8.22 11.59 -7.96
CA ALA A 87 7.73 11.81 -9.31
C ALA A 87 8.79 11.45 -10.38
N ASP A 88 10.08 11.70 -10.14
CA ASP A 88 11.15 11.34 -11.08
C ASP A 88 11.28 9.83 -11.23
N GLU A 89 11.23 9.08 -10.12
CA GLU A 89 11.31 7.61 -10.11
C GLU A 89 10.20 6.97 -10.96
N TYR A 90 8.98 7.48 -10.86
CA TYR A 90 7.81 6.94 -11.56
C TYR A 90 7.54 7.64 -12.91
N GLY A 91 8.36 8.62 -13.30
CA GLY A 91 8.23 9.34 -14.57
C GLY A 91 7.00 10.27 -14.65
N PHE A 92 6.56 10.81 -13.51
CA PHE A 92 5.44 11.74 -13.41
C PHE A 92 5.88 13.21 -13.46
N ASP A 93 4.93 14.11 -13.76
CA ASP A 93 5.14 15.55 -13.63
C ASP A 93 4.82 16.00 -12.20
N PRO A 94 5.80 16.41 -11.37
CA PRO A 94 5.55 16.86 -10.00
C PRO A 94 4.69 18.15 -9.91
N GLY A 95 4.54 18.87 -11.03
CA GLY A 95 3.62 20.00 -11.16
C GLY A 95 2.16 19.57 -11.36
N HIS A 96 1.91 18.34 -11.77
CA HIS A 96 0.58 17.83 -12.09
C HIS A 96 -0.24 17.54 -10.82
N LEU A 97 -1.54 17.86 -10.87
CA LEU A 97 -2.43 17.70 -9.72
C LEU A 97 -2.57 16.23 -9.30
N ASP A 98 -2.66 15.32 -10.26
CA ASP A 98 -2.81 13.90 -9.96
C ASP A 98 -1.56 13.33 -9.25
N THR A 99 -0.37 13.81 -9.62
CA THR A 99 0.90 13.39 -9.01
C THR A 99 0.97 13.85 -7.55
N ARG A 100 0.60 15.11 -7.30
CA ARG A 100 0.52 15.64 -5.93
C ARG A 100 -0.51 14.93 -5.09
N ASN A 101 -1.69 14.67 -5.64
CA ASN A 101 -2.76 13.97 -4.94
C ASN A 101 -2.36 12.54 -4.56
N ALA A 102 -1.70 11.81 -5.46
CA ALA A 102 -1.19 10.47 -5.20
C ALA A 102 -0.13 10.49 -4.09
N PHE A 103 0.85 11.39 -4.17
CA PHE A 103 1.87 11.52 -3.13
C PHE A 103 1.28 11.92 -1.76
N ASP A 104 0.32 12.85 -1.74
CA ASP A 104 -0.41 13.22 -0.52
C ASP A 104 -1.22 12.03 0.04
N ALA A 105 -1.72 11.15 -0.83
CA ALA A 105 -2.39 9.91 -0.42
C ALA A 105 -1.41 8.94 0.24
N LEU A 106 -0.21 8.74 -0.31
CA LEU A 106 0.85 7.96 0.32
C LEU A 106 1.14 8.49 1.73
N ALA A 107 1.42 9.79 1.85
CA ALA A 107 1.69 10.45 3.14
C ALA A 107 0.57 10.23 4.18
N ARG A 108 -0.69 10.37 3.73
CA ARG A 108 -1.88 10.17 4.56
C ARG A 108 -1.99 8.72 5.02
N LEU A 109 -1.87 7.76 4.10
CA LEU A 109 -2.01 6.33 4.37
C LEU A 109 -0.93 5.85 5.35
N THR A 110 0.32 6.26 5.13
CA THR A 110 1.46 5.96 6.00
C THR A 110 1.22 6.43 7.44
N ARG A 111 0.83 7.70 7.60
CA ARG A 111 0.53 8.28 8.92
C ARG A 111 -0.66 7.59 9.59
N ASP A 112 -1.71 7.28 8.84
CA ASP A 112 -2.92 6.68 9.38
C ASP A 112 -2.69 5.20 9.74
N LEU A 113 -1.84 4.48 8.99
CA LEU A 113 -1.34 3.15 9.34
C LEU A 113 -0.55 3.20 10.64
N TRP A 114 0.40 4.13 10.78
CA TRP A 114 1.15 4.32 12.01
C TRP A 114 0.24 4.55 13.23
N ARG A 115 -0.79 5.39 13.12
CA ARG A 115 -1.79 5.61 14.17
C ARG A 115 -2.64 4.38 14.47
N LEU A 116 -2.91 3.57 13.44
CA LEU A 116 -3.73 2.36 13.55
C LEU A 116 -3.04 1.30 14.41
N VAL A 117 -1.76 1.05 14.15
CA VAL A 117 -1.03 -0.09 14.72
C VAL A 117 -0.07 0.30 15.86
N GLY A 118 0.35 1.57 15.90
CA GLY A 118 1.31 2.12 16.87
C GLY A 118 2.76 1.72 16.58
N ASP A 119 3.72 2.44 17.18
CA ASP A 119 5.16 2.33 16.88
C ASP A 119 5.68 0.88 16.80
N PRO A 120 5.45 0.00 17.80
CA PRO A 120 6.09 -1.31 17.78
C PRO A 120 5.60 -2.22 16.66
N MET A 121 4.32 -2.12 16.29
CA MET A 121 3.75 -2.92 15.22
C MET A 121 4.06 -2.29 13.86
N TYR A 122 4.14 -0.97 13.80
CA TYR A 122 4.55 -0.25 12.59
C TYR A 122 5.97 -0.64 12.17
N ASP A 123 6.91 -0.61 13.12
CA ASP A 123 8.31 -1.03 12.87
C ASP A 123 8.41 -2.50 12.45
N GLU A 124 7.63 -3.38 13.09
CA GLU A 124 7.58 -4.82 12.74
C GLU A 124 7.08 -5.03 11.30
N LEU A 125 6.04 -4.29 10.90
CA LEU A 125 5.49 -4.34 9.54
C LEU A 125 6.51 -3.80 8.53
N HIS A 126 7.10 -2.64 8.78
CA HIS A 126 8.08 -2.01 7.89
C HIS A 126 9.28 -2.93 7.63
N GLN A 127 9.87 -3.50 8.69
CA GLN A 127 10.95 -4.47 8.55
C GLN A 127 10.51 -5.75 7.82
N GLY A 128 9.28 -6.21 8.07
CA GLY A 128 8.69 -7.37 7.41
C GLY A 128 8.60 -7.20 5.91
N ILE A 129 8.13 -6.04 5.44
CA ILE A 129 7.96 -5.71 4.02
C ILE A 129 9.31 -5.52 3.32
N ALA A 130 10.25 -4.81 3.94
CA ALA A 130 11.59 -4.64 3.37
C ALA A 130 12.28 -6.00 3.11
N ILE A 131 12.08 -6.98 4.02
CA ILE A 131 12.58 -8.35 3.81
C ILE A 131 11.85 -9.05 2.66
N GLU A 132 10.52 -8.95 2.59
CA GLU A 132 9.72 -9.57 1.52
C GLU A 132 10.12 -9.03 0.14
N GLN A 133 10.22 -7.70 -0.02
CA GLN A 133 10.66 -7.06 -1.27
C GLN A 133 12.09 -7.43 -1.65
N ALA A 134 13.03 -7.46 -0.69
CA ALA A 134 14.41 -7.88 -0.94
C ALA A 134 14.50 -9.34 -1.42
N VAL A 135 13.66 -10.22 -0.88
CA VAL A 135 13.54 -11.62 -1.31
C VAL A 135 13.00 -11.68 -2.74
N ASP A 136 11.91 -10.98 -3.05
CA ASP A 136 11.30 -10.97 -4.38
C ASP A 136 12.27 -10.43 -5.44
N MET A 137 13.02 -9.36 -5.14
CA MET A 137 14.08 -8.84 -6.03
C MET A 137 15.20 -9.86 -6.27
N ALA A 138 15.65 -10.57 -5.22
CA ALA A 138 16.70 -11.58 -5.34
C ALA A 138 16.27 -12.77 -6.22
N TRP A 139 15.01 -13.18 -6.13
CA TRP A 139 14.45 -14.24 -6.98
C TRP A 139 14.20 -13.77 -8.41
N GLY A 140 13.66 -12.57 -8.61
CA GLY A 140 13.48 -11.97 -9.94
C GLY A 140 14.80 -11.84 -10.70
N GLY A 141 15.87 -11.43 -10.02
CA GLY A 141 17.22 -11.37 -10.61
C GLY A 141 17.80 -12.74 -10.99
N PHE A 142 17.45 -13.80 -10.26
CA PHE A 142 17.87 -15.18 -10.56
C PHE A 142 17.14 -15.76 -11.78
N GLU A 143 15.85 -15.44 -11.96
CA GLU A 143 15.07 -15.86 -13.13
C GLU A 143 15.50 -15.13 -14.41
N ILE A 144 15.80 -13.83 -14.32
CA ILE A 144 16.32 -13.04 -15.46
C ILE A 144 17.72 -13.54 -15.87
N SER A 145 18.58 -13.92 -14.92
CA SER A 145 19.93 -14.43 -15.21
C SER A 145 19.96 -15.83 -15.86
N ARG A 146 18.81 -16.51 -15.94
CA ARG A 146 18.67 -17.84 -16.54
C ARG A 146 18.08 -17.84 -17.96
N ASN A 147 17.58 -16.69 -18.42
CA ASN A 147 17.11 -16.46 -19.79
C ASN A 147 18.12 -15.65 -20.60
#